data_AF-A0A7K2WP73-F1
#
_entry.id   AF-A0A7K2WP73-F1
#
_cell.length_a   1.000
_cell.length_b   1.000
_cell.length_c   1.000
_cell.angle_alpha   90.00
_cell.angle_beta   90.00
_cell.angle_gamma   90.00
#
_symmetry.space_group_name_H-M   'P 1'
#
loop_
_entity.id
_entity.type
_entity.pdbx_description
1 polymer ?
#
loop_
_entity_poly.entity_id
_entity_poly.type
_entity_poly.pdbx_seq_one_letter_code
_entity_poly.pdbx_strand_id
1 'polypeptide(L)'
;MSATPRRRLSPTRRTFLAGAAAAGATVLGAPTAGAAGSVTAAAAALSTNVHIFYYPWYGSPKVHGSWRHWQQGNLTPPNAVSSDFYPKLGAYDSGDRAGAVDQHMRWMRAAGTGVLVTSWWGRGSYEESLSRVVLDAAAAAGLKVAWHIEPYGGRTAASVADDVRYLVNTYGSHPAYYRDAAHGNRNAFYVFQSLNIPDWTAIEAVKSLGIVLTQTTDTSKAAHFGGMYTYDGIAAASLPNWSGVDRFCTANGLVWSPSFGPGYIDDRAVPGNTTPTVGRANGTTYDRVWQHTLTSGATGRPPTWVSITSFNEWHEGSQIEPASATPPSVLPYQTYNGAYGKTGAAAETAYIERTQYWVQQYVAQRPA
;
A
#
# COMPACT_ATOMS: atom_id res chain seq x y z
N MET A 1 -18.22 -23.05 39.68
CA MET A 1 -18.86 -22.44 38.49
C MET A 1 -17.88 -21.41 37.94
N SER A 2 -17.19 -21.76 36.85
CA SER A 2 -16.11 -20.95 36.27
C SER A 2 -16.68 -20.10 35.14
N ALA A 3 -16.55 -18.78 35.24
CA ALA A 3 -17.03 -17.84 34.24
C ALA A 3 -15.91 -17.55 33.22
N THR A 4 -16.14 -17.95 31.98
CA THR A 4 -15.25 -17.71 30.82
C THR A 4 -15.22 -16.21 30.47
N PRO A 5 -14.05 -15.59 30.19
CA PRO A 5 -14.01 -14.17 29.82
C PRO A 5 -14.46 -13.98 28.37
N ARG A 6 -15.31 -12.96 28.15
CA ARG A 6 -15.74 -12.51 26.82
C ARG A 6 -14.55 -12.01 26.01
N ARG A 7 -14.32 -12.63 24.85
CA ARG A 7 -13.35 -12.25 23.82
C ARG A 7 -13.75 -10.86 23.27
N ARG A 8 -12.92 -9.83 23.48
CA ARG A 8 -13.08 -8.53 22.81
C ARG A 8 -12.77 -8.73 21.32
N LEU A 9 -13.75 -8.48 20.46
CA LEU A 9 -13.59 -8.39 19.02
C LEU A 9 -12.84 -7.10 18.69
N SER A 10 -11.74 -7.21 17.94
CA SER A 10 -11.02 -6.06 17.37
C SER A 10 -11.91 -5.30 16.36
N PRO A 11 -11.85 -3.96 16.30
CA PRO A 11 -12.64 -3.19 15.35
C PRO A 11 -12.04 -3.35 13.95
N THR A 12 -12.69 -4.11 13.06
CA THR A 12 -12.30 -4.22 11.64
C THR A 12 -12.83 -3.03 10.85
N ARG A 13 -12.00 -2.50 9.92
CA ARG A 13 -12.30 -1.49 8.88
C ARG A 13 -13.50 -1.90 8.00
N ARG A 14 -14.71 -1.87 8.55
CA ARG A 14 -15.95 -2.03 7.79
C ARG A 14 -16.49 -0.63 7.50
N THR A 15 -16.87 -0.39 6.25
CA THR A 15 -17.44 0.84 5.65
C THR A 15 -16.48 1.98 5.29
N PHE A 16 -16.34 2.25 3.98
CA PHE A 16 -16.72 3.50 3.28
C PHE A 16 -15.73 3.91 2.16
N LEU A 17 -16.10 3.68 0.90
CA LEU A 17 -15.61 4.41 -0.28
C LEU A 17 -16.77 4.55 -1.29
N ALA A 18 -17.48 5.68 -1.23
CA ALA A 18 -18.41 6.09 -2.27
C ALA A 18 -18.30 7.61 -2.45
N GLY A 19 -17.86 8.06 -3.63
CA GLY A 19 -17.88 9.48 -3.98
C GLY A 19 -17.15 9.85 -5.27
N ALA A 20 -17.95 10.17 -6.29
CA ALA A 20 -17.64 10.92 -7.53
C ALA A 20 -17.11 10.15 -8.75
N ALA A 21 -18.02 9.94 -9.72
CA ALA A 21 -17.73 9.65 -11.12
C ALA A 21 -18.46 10.65 -12.02
N ALA A 22 -17.78 11.20 -13.03
CA ALA A 22 -18.41 11.80 -14.22
C ALA A 22 -17.45 11.75 -15.43
N ALA A 23 -18.04 11.61 -16.60
CA ALA A 23 -17.54 10.93 -17.80
C ALA A 23 -16.65 11.75 -18.76
N GLY A 24 -15.94 11.02 -19.63
CA GLY A 24 -15.34 11.53 -20.87
C GLY A 24 -14.46 10.48 -21.56
N ALA A 25 -14.99 9.76 -22.54
CA ALA A 25 -14.25 8.77 -23.32
C ALA A 25 -13.74 9.37 -24.63
N THR A 26 -12.44 9.24 -24.90
CA THR A 26 -11.85 9.40 -26.23
C THR A 26 -10.89 8.24 -26.51
N VAL A 27 -11.01 7.66 -27.70
CA VAL A 27 -10.25 6.50 -28.18
C VAL A 27 -9.06 7.01 -29.00
N LEU A 28 -7.84 6.62 -28.64
CA LEU A 28 -6.66 6.79 -29.50
C LEU A 28 -5.79 5.52 -29.47
N GLY A 29 -5.29 5.17 -30.66
CA GLY A 29 -4.75 3.86 -31.03
C GLY A 29 -3.38 3.49 -30.46
N ALA A 30 -3.09 2.19 -30.52
CA ALA A 30 -1.90 1.55 -29.98
C ALA A 30 -0.67 1.69 -30.92
N PRO A 31 0.53 1.95 -30.40
CA PRO A 31 1.77 1.70 -31.12
C PRO A 31 2.29 0.27 -30.88
N THR A 32 2.97 -0.24 -31.90
CA THR A 32 3.50 -1.60 -32.06
C THR A 32 4.76 -1.87 -31.22
N ALA A 33 4.90 -3.12 -30.78
CA ALA A 33 6.01 -3.60 -29.95
C ALA A 33 7.31 -3.76 -30.75
N GLY A 34 8.38 -3.11 -30.31
CA GLY A 34 9.76 -3.34 -30.75
C GLY A 34 10.47 -4.40 -29.90
N ALA A 35 11.31 -5.21 -30.54
CA ALA A 35 11.95 -6.41 -30.01
C ALA A 35 12.90 -6.16 -28.82
N ALA A 36 12.83 -7.07 -27.83
CA ALA A 36 13.64 -7.05 -26.62
C ALA A 36 15.01 -7.72 -26.83
N GLY A 37 16.09 -6.97 -26.62
CA GLY A 37 17.44 -7.51 -26.42
C GLY A 37 17.62 -7.92 -24.95
N SER A 38 18.23 -9.09 -24.72
CA SER A 38 18.51 -9.63 -23.39
C SER A 38 19.63 -8.84 -22.71
N VAL A 39 19.27 -7.96 -21.77
CA VAL A 39 20.18 -7.31 -20.83
C VAL A 39 20.28 -8.20 -19.60
N THR A 40 21.50 -8.58 -19.21
CA THR A 40 21.79 -9.16 -17.89
C THR A 40 21.19 -8.26 -16.82
N ALA A 41 20.25 -8.79 -16.03
CA ALA A 41 19.47 -8.00 -15.07
C ALA A 41 20.37 -7.44 -13.96
N ALA A 42 20.82 -6.20 -14.12
CA ALA A 42 21.31 -5.39 -13.01
C ALA A 42 20.24 -5.41 -11.90
N ALA A 43 20.66 -5.58 -10.64
CA ALA A 43 19.74 -5.51 -9.51
C ALA A 43 18.90 -4.23 -9.63
N ALA A 44 17.57 -4.35 -9.59
CA ALA A 44 16.67 -3.22 -9.76
C ALA A 44 17.07 -2.08 -8.82
N ALA A 45 17.33 -0.89 -9.36
CA ALA A 45 17.58 0.28 -8.53
C ALA A 45 16.31 0.60 -7.74
N LEU A 46 16.40 0.59 -6.41
CA LEU A 46 15.29 0.97 -5.54
C LEU A 46 15.04 2.47 -5.67
N SER A 47 13.77 2.87 -5.74
CA SER A 47 13.38 4.28 -5.65
C SER A 47 12.77 4.57 -4.30
N THR A 48 13.41 5.44 -3.51
CA THR A 48 12.87 5.91 -2.23
C THR A 48 11.69 6.87 -2.39
N ASN A 49 11.35 7.25 -3.62
CA ASN A 49 10.15 8.04 -3.94
C ASN A 49 8.96 7.16 -4.36
N VAL A 50 9.14 5.83 -4.38
CA VAL A 50 8.08 4.85 -4.65
C VAL A 50 7.78 4.11 -3.36
N HIS A 51 6.62 4.42 -2.80
CA HIS A 51 6.14 3.88 -1.55
C HIS A 51 5.13 2.76 -1.82
N ILE A 52 5.01 1.78 -0.92
CA ILE A 52 4.04 0.69 -1.06
C ILE A 52 3.42 0.34 0.29
N PHE A 53 2.09 0.28 0.36
CA PHE A 53 1.38 -0.05 1.60
C PHE A 53 1.53 -1.53 1.96
N TYR A 54 1.92 -1.80 3.21
CA TYR A 54 2.25 -3.13 3.72
C TYR A 54 1.48 -3.43 5.01
N TYR A 55 0.94 -4.64 5.13
CA TYR A 55 0.04 -5.05 6.20
C TYR A 55 0.64 -6.23 7.00
N PRO A 56 1.24 -5.97 8.17
CA PRO A 56 1.81 -6.99 9.04
C PRO A 56 0.79 -7.61 10.02
N TRP A 57 -0.44 -7.89 9.60
CA TRP A 57 -1.52 -8.30 10.51
C TRP A 57 -1.94 -9.78 10.41
N TYR A 58 -1.33 -10.53 9.49
CA TYR A 58 -1.68 -11.91 9.22
C TYR A 58 -1.05 -12.84 10.28
N GLY A 59 -1.73 -13.92 10.61
CA GLY A 59 -1.29 -14.84 11.66
C GLY A 59 -1.72 -16.27 11.38
N SER A 60 -0.87 -17.21 11.78
CA SER A 60 -1.03 -18.65 11.61
C SER A 60 -0.95 -19.38 12.96
N PRO A 61 -1.53 -20.59 13.08
CA PRO A 61 -1.39 -21.41 14.29
C PRO A 61 0.07 -21.75 14.63
N LYS A 62 0.96 -21.80 13.64
CA LYS A 62 2.36 -22.22 13.83
C LYS A 62 3.22 -21.16 14.51
N VAL A 63 3.00 -19.89 14.17
CA VAL A 63 3.87 -18.78 14.62
C VAL A 63 3.14 -17.88 15.61
N HIS A 64 1.97 -17.34 15.26
CA HIS A 64 1.14 -16.54 16.17
C HIS A 64 0.33 -17.39 17.19
N GLY A 65 0.15 -18.69 16.94
CA GLY A 65 -0.66 -19.58 17.79
C GLY A 65 -2.15 -19.61 17.44
N SER A 66 -2.61 -18.78 16.51
CA SER A 66 -3.96 -18.84 15.95
C SER A 66 -4.04 -18.15 14.60
N TRP A 67 -5.08 -18.44 13.81
CA TRP A 67 -5.39 -17.65 12.63
C TRP A 67 -5.71 -16.18 12.98
N ARG A 68 -5.09 -15.24 12.26
CA ARG A 68 -5.47 -13.82 12.23
C ARG A 68 -5.70 -13.39 10.80
N HIS A 69 -6.73 -12.56 10.58
CA HIS A 69 -7.15 -12.03 9.28
C HIS A 69 -7.63 -13.06 8.26
N TRP A 70 -6.96 -14.19 8.10
CA TRP A 70 -7.32 -15.22 7.12
C TRP A 70 -8.72 -15.83 7.33
N GLN A 71 -9.16 -15.98 8.58
CA GLN A 71 -10.41 -16.63 8.96
C GLN A 71 -11.64 -15.70 8.95
N GLN A 72 -11.47 -14.42 8.57
CA GLN A 72 -12.59 -13.49 8.52
C GLN A 72 -13.68 -13.99 7.54
N GLY A 73 -14.92 -13.55 7.74
CA GLY A 73 -16.06 -14.03 6.94
C GLY A 73 -16.48 -15.48 7.20
N ASN A 74 -16.14 -16.04 8.38
CA ASN A 74 -16.40 -17.45 8.75
C ASN A 74 -15.71 -18.47 7.84
N LEU A 75 -14.56 -18.09 7.26
CA LEU A 75 -13.77 -18.98 6.42
C LEU A 75 -12.82 -19.82 7.27
N THR A 76 -12.37 -20.96 6.71
CA THR A 76 -11.54 -21.95 7.41
C THR A 76 -10.17 -22.08 6.73
N PRO A 77 -9.16 -21.33 7.20
CA PRO A 77 -7.79 -21.48 6.71
C PRO A 77 -7.20 -22.85 7.09
N PRO A 78 -6.20 -23.36 6.34
CA PRO A 78 -5.46 -22.63 5.32
C PRO A 78 -6.17 -22.58 3.96
N ASN A 79 -7.11 -23.47 3.68
CA ASN A 79 -7.64 -23.64 2.32
C ASN A 79 -8.72 -22.62 1.94
N ALA A 80 -9.50 -22.14 2.91
CA ALA A 80 -10.51 -21.09 2.73
C ALA A 80 -10.09 -19.82 3.48
N VAL A 81 -9.69 -18.77 2.77
CA VAL A 81 -9.20 -17.51 3.35
C VAL A 81 -10.01 -16.30 2.88
N SER A 82 -10.04 -15.25 3.70
CA SER A 82 -10.76 -14.00 3.46
C SER A 82 -10.15 -13.12 2.37
N SER A 83 -10.03 -13.65 1.15
CA SER A 83 -9.53 -12.94 -0.03
C SER A 83 -10.02 -13.58 -1.34
N ASP A 84 -10.21 -12.75 -2.36
CA ASP A 84 -10.48 -13.16 -3.74
C ASP A 84 -9.31 -13.78 -4.48
N PHE A 85 -8.12 -13.65 -3.92
CA PHE A 85 -6.93 -14.33 -4.40
C PHE A 85 -6.35 -15.20 -3.28
N TYR A 86 -5.47 -16.12 -3.63
CA TYR A 86 -4.76 -16.93 -2.65
C TYR A 86 -3.26 -16.59 -2.68
N PRO A 87 -2.60 -16.29 -1.54
CA PRO A 87 -1.19 -15.97 -1.54
C PRO A 87 -0.33 -17.14 -2.03
N LYS A 88 0.73 -16.84 -2.81
CA LYS A 88 1.73 -17.84 -3.21
C LYS A 88 2.39 -18.51 -1.99
N LEU A 89 2.54 -17.77 -0.89
CA LEU A 89 3.07 -18.28 0.37
C LEU A 89 2.04 -19.03 1.23
N GLY A 90 0.79 -19.16 0.75
CA GLY A 90 -0.34 -19.66 1.53
C GLY A 90 -0.78 -18.68 2.62
N ALA A 91 -1.64 -19.15 3.53
CA ALA A 91 -2.07 -18.38 4.70
C ALA A 91 -0.91 -18.21 5.71
N TYR A 92 -0.01 -17.27 5.42
CA TYR A 92 1.23 -17.06 6.14
C TYR A 92 1.05 -16.29 7.46
N ASP A 93 2.16 -16.10 8.18
CA ASP A 93 2.21 -15.31 9.41
C ASP A 93 3.10 -14.08 9.23
N SER A 94 2.63 -12.91 9.64
CA SER A 94 3.41 -11.66 9.58
C SER A 94 4.56 -11.60 10.60
N GLY A 95 4.60 -12.53 11.57
CA GLY A 95 5.74 -12.75 12.46
C GLY A 95 6.77 -13.76 11.94
N ASP A 96 6.50 -14.46 10.84
CA ASP A 96 7.45 -15.40 10.24
C ASP A 96 8.56 -14.65 9.48
N ARG A 97 9.58 -14.24 10.24
CA ARG A 97 10.70 -13.45 9.73
C ARG A 97 11.42 -14.14 8.57
N ALA A 98 11.94 -15.34 8.80
CA ALA A 98 12.81 -16.04 7.85
C ALA A 98 12.04 -16.57 6.63
N GLY A 99 10.73 -16.81 6.77
CA GLY A 99 9.86 -17.21 5.67
C GLY A 99 9.20 -16.01 5.01
N ALA A 100 7.99 -15.68 5.45
CA ALA A 100 7.12 -14.71 4.77
C ALA A 100 7.72 -13.31 4.68
N VAL A 101 8.17 -12.74 5.80
CA VAL A 101 8.61 -11.34 5.82
C VAL A 101 9.85 -11.10 4.96
N ASP A 102 10.89 -11.94 5.07
CA ASP A 102 12.08 -11.82 4.22
C ASP A 102 11.74 -12.03 2.74
N GLN A 103 10.79 -12.91 2.42
CA GLN A 103 10.32 -13.10 1.04
C GLN A 103 9.54 -11.87 0.52
N HIS A 104 8.74 -11.21 1.36
CA HIS A 104 8.08 -9.96 1.01
C HIS A 104 9.10 -8.88 0.65
N MET A 105 10.16 -8.74 1.45
CA MET A 105 11.22 -7.77 1.18
C MET A 105 11.95 -8.07 -0.15
N ARG A 106 12.18 -9.34 -0.47
CA ARG A 106 12.74 -9.74 -1.78
C ARG A 106 11.83 -9.34 -2.94
N TRP A 107 10.51 -9.50 -2.81
CA TRP A 107 9.56 -9.11 -3.84
C TRP A 107 9.42 -7.60 -4.00
N MET A 108 9.35 -6.84 -2.90
CA MET A 108 9.36 -5.37 -2.96
C MET A 108 10.65 -4.84 -3.57
N ARG A 109 11.80 -5.46 -3.24
CA ARG A 109 13.07 -5.13 -3.88
C ARG A 109 13.06 -5.43 -5.38
N ALA A 110 12.55 -6.59 -5.79
CA ALA A 110 12.42 -6.95 -7.20
C ALA A 110 11.49 -5.97 -7.95
N ALA A 111 10.44 -5.48 -7.30
CA ALA A 111 9.54 -4.45 -7.81
C ALA A 111 10.17 -3.04 -7.89
N GLY A 112 11.35 -2.82 -7.30
CA GLY A 112 12.01 -1.52 -7.26
C GLY A 112 11.43 -0.52 -6.26
N THR A 113 10.45 -0.92 -5.44
CA THR A 113 9.82 -0.04 -4.44
C THR A 113 10.79 0.14 -3.27
N GLY A 114 11.24 1.36 -2.98
CA GLY A 114 12.27 1.60 -1.97
C GLY A 114 11.74 1.78 -0.55
N VAL A 115 10.46 2.11 -0.38
CA VAL A 115 9.85 2.37 0.93
C VAL A 115 8.59 1.53 1.11
N LEU A 116 8.58 0.67 2.12
CA LEU A 116 7.34 0.06 2.59
C LEU A 116 6.68 0.97 3.64
N VAL A 117 5.37 1.17 3.51
CA VAL A 117 4.56 1.94 4.44
C VAL A 117 3.77 0.96 5.29
N THR A 118 4.27 0.66 6.49
CA THR A 118 3.68 -0.38 7.34
C THR A 118 2.43 0.14 8.04
N SER A 119 1.33 -0.62 7.95
CA SER A 119 0.11 -0.41 8.74
C SER A 119 0.44 -0.47 10.23
N TRP A 120 -0.07 0.51 10.99
CA TRP A 120 0.22 0.69 12.41
C TRP A 120 -1.02 1.11 13.19
N TRP A 121 -1.45 0.27 14.15
CA TRP A 121 -2.73 0.36 14.85
C TRP A 121 -2.63 0.89 16.29
N GLY A 122 -1.61 1.67 16.62
CA GLY A 122 -1.41 2.16 17.98
C GLY A 122 -0.36 1.37 18.76
N ARG A 123 0.11 1.94 19.87
CA ARG A 123 1.06 1.29 20.77
C ARG A 123 0.43 0.06 21.43
N GLY A 124 1.20 -1.03 21.52
CA GLY A 124 0.69 -2.29 22.08
C GLY A 124 -0.26 -3.04 21.15
N SER A 125 -0.45 -2.60 19.91
CA SER A 125 -1.13 -3.37 18.87
C SER A 125 -0.25 -4.54 18.41
N TYR A 126 -0.88 -5.52 17.75
CA TYR A 126 -0.15 -6.64 17.15
C TYR A 126 0.84 -6.14 16.09
N GLU A 127 0.39 -5.21 15.25
CA GLU A 127 1.18 -4.62 14.17
C GLU A 127 2.36 -3.81 14.72
N GLU A 128 2.17 -3.09 15.83
CA GLU A 128 3.28 -2.39 16.49
C GLU A 128 4.33 -3.37 17.01
N SER A 129 3.92 -4.50 17.60
CA SER A 129 4.85 -5.53 18.10
C SER A 129 5.75 -6.14 17.01
N LEU A 130 5.31 -6.09 15.75
CA LEU A 130 6.06 -6.58 14.59
C LEU A 130 6.94 -5.51 13.93
N SER A 131 6.92 -4.27 14.40
CA SER A 131 7.64 -3.15 13.76
C SER A 131 9.14 -3.40 13.67
N ARG A 132 9.77 -3.98 14.71
CA ARG A 132 11.21 -4.33 14.68
C ARG A 132 11.51 -5.44 13.68
N VAL A 133 10.66 -6.46 13.61
CA VAL A 133 10.78 -7.57 12.63
C VAL A 133 10.77 -7.02 11.21
N VAL A 134 9.83 -6.12 10.92
CA VAL A 134 9.70 -5.46 9.61
C VAL A 134 10.90 -4.56 9.30
N LEU A 135 11.33 -3.74 10.26
CA LEU A 135 12.50 -2.86 10.14
C LEU A 135 13.78 -3.65 9.86
N ASP A 136 14.05 -4.71 10.63
CA ASP A 136 15.24 -5.55 10.46
C ASP A 136 15.24 -6.25 9.10
N ALA A 137 14.08 -6.75 8.64
CA ALA A 137 13.93 -7.39 7.33
C ALA A 137 14.15 -6.39 6.20
N ALA A 138 13.58 -5.18 6.33
CA ALA A 138 13.77 -4.10 5.38
C ALA A 138 15.25 -3.70 5.29
N ALA A 139 15.95 -3.57 6.42
CA ALA A 139 17.38 -3.26 6.45
C ALA A 139 18.20 -4.31 5.69
N ALA A 140 17.93 -5.60 5.93
CA ALA A 140 18.62 -6.70 5.25
C ALA A 140 18.41 -6.69 3.72
N ALA A 141 17.27 -6.18 3.25
CA ALA A 141 16.96 -6.05 1.82
C ALA A 141 17.31 -4.67 1.21
N GLY A 142 17.85 -3.74 2.02
CA GLY A 142 18.14 -2.36 1.60
C GLY A 142 16.91 -1.47 1.40
N LEU A 143 15.75 -1.88 1.92
CA LEU A 143 14.50 -1.13 1.90
C LEU A 143 14.40 -0.17 3.09
N LYS A 144 13.49 0.79 3.00
CA LYS A 144 13.16 1.73 4.08
C LYS A 144 11.71 1.56 4.55
N VAL A 145 11.42 2.01 5.78
CA VAL A 145 10.11 1.89 6.43
C VAL A 145 9.55 3.26 6.79
N ALA A 146 8.35 3.53 6.27
CA ALA A 146 7.46 4.62 6.65
C ALA A 146 6.19 4.06 7.32
N TRP A 147 5.32 4.95 7.83
CA TRP A 147 4.23 4.55 8.71
C TRP A 147 2.86 4.90 8.12
N HIS A 148 1.94 3.95 8.15
CA HIS A 148 0.52 4.17 7.86
C HIS A 148 -0.25 4.14 9.18
N ILE A 149 -0.59 5.32 9.68
CA ILE A 149 -1.27 5.49 10.97
C ILE A 149 -2.76 5.21 10.76
N GLU A 150 -3.20 4.09 11.32
CA GLU A 150 -4.55 3.55 11.17
C GLU A 150 -5.56 4.22 12.09
N PRO A 151 -6.88 4.10 11.83
CA PRO A 151 -7.94 4.66 12.68
C PRO A 151 -8.17 3.80 13.92
N TYR A 152 -7.14 3.68 14.76
CA TYR A 152 -7.24 2.98 16.04
C TYR A 152 -8.25 3.67 16.98
N GLY A 153 -8.76 2.91 17.95
CA GLY A 153 -9.79 3.40 18.87
C GLY A 153 -9.35 4.64 19.66
N GLY A 154 -10.14 5.71 19.58
CA GLY A 154 -9.84 6.96 20.29
C GLY A 154 -8.77 7.85 19.63
N ARG A 155 -8.40 7.59 18.37
CA ARG A 155 -7.43 8.42 17.65
C ARG A 155 -7.88 9.88 17.53
N THR A 156 -7.00 10.80 17.87
CA THR A 156 -7.16 12.26 17.74
C THR A 156 -5.93 12.87 17.06
N ALA A 157 -5.98 14.13 16.65
CA ALA A 157 -4.79 14.82 16.13
C ALA A 157 -3.65 14.88 17.17
N ALA A 158 -3.97 15.05 18.45
CA ALA A 158 -2.99 15.06 19.53
C ALA A 158 -2.35 13.68 19.71
N SER A 159 -3.13 12.60 19.69
CA SER A 159 -2.56 11.25 19.79
C SER A 159 -1.68 10.90 18.59
N VAL A 160 -2.04 11.33 17.38
CA VAL A 160 -1.18 11.16 16.20
C VAL A 160 0.13 11.95 16.35
N ALA A 161 0.10 13.18 16.85
CA ALA A 161 1.31 13.93 17.14
C ALA A 161 2.20 13.20 18.17
N ASP A 162 1.61 12.65 19.23
CA ASP A 162 2.34 11.85 20.21
C ASP A 162 2.90 10.56 19.63
N ASP A 163 2.18 9.91 18.71
CA ASP A 163 2.65 8.71 18.02
C ASP A 163 3.78 8.99 17.05
N VAL A 164 3.77 10.14 16.35
CA VAL A 164 4.92 10.57 15.55
C VAL A 164 6.16 10.71 16.44
N ARG A 165 6.04 11.35 17.62
CA ARG A 165 7.16 11.45 18.58
C ARG A 165 7.63 10.07 19.03
N TYR A 166 6.70 9.19 19.37
CA TYR A 166 7.02 7.82 19.80
C TYR A 166 7.75 7.04 18.71
N LEU A 167 7.24 7.03 17.48
CA LEU A 167 7.83 6.28 16.38
C LEU A 167 9.23 6.81 16.02
N VAL A 168 9.43 8.13 16.07
CA VAL A 168 10.75 8.76 15.89
C VAL A 168 11.70 8.35 17.02
N ASN A 169 11.28 8.43 18.28
CA ASN A 169 12.15 8.12 19.42
C ASN A 169 12.49 6.63 19.52
N THR A 170 11.53 5.75 19.20
CA THR A 170 11.66 4.30 19.36
C THR A 170 12.39 3.64 18.20
N TYR A 171 12.18 4.14 16.97
CA TYR A 171 12.65 3.51 15.75
C TYR A 171 13.56 4.40 14.89
N GLY A 172 13.68 5.69 15.20
CA GLY A 172 14.36 6.67 14.34
C GLY A 172 15.86 6.47 14.15
N SER A 173 16.51 5.70 15.02
CA SER A 173 17.92 5.30 14.89
C SER A 173 18.12 4.03 14.04
N HIS A 174 17.04 3.33 13.70
CA HIS A 174 17.11 2.10 12.94
C HIS A 174 17.56 2.38 11.49
N PRO A 175 18.49 1.61 10.90
CA PRO A 175 19.04 1.88 9.56
C PRO A 175 17.99 1.83 8.43
N ALA A 176 16.91 1.07 8.62
CA ALA A 176 15.78 1.05 7.69
C ALA A 176 14.72 2.14 7.94
N TYR A 177 14.85 2.96 8.98
CA TYR A 177 13.90 4.05 9.20
C TYR A 177 13.97 5.05 8.03
N TYR A 178 12.85 5.25 7.32
CA TYR A 178 12.82 6.11 6.16
C TYR A 178 13.10 7.57 6.53
N ARG A 179 13.87 8.26 5.69
CA ARG A 179 14.09 9.69 5.74
C ARG A 179 14.17 10.24 4.34
N ASP A 180 13.36 11.26 4.05
CA ASP A 180 13.46 11.99 2.80
C ASP A 180 14.45 13.15 2.95
N ALA A 181 15.62 13.03 2.33
CA ALA A 181 16.65 14.07 2.35
C ALA A 181 16.16 15.39 1.72
N ALA A 182 15.29 15.33 0.69
CA ALA A 182 14.77 16.52 0.01
C ALA A 182 13.74 17.27 0.87
N HIS A 183 13.17 16.62 1.88
CA HIS A 183 12.11 17.18 2.72
C HIS A 183 12.51 17.20 4.20
N GLY A 184 13.76 17.60 4.49
CA GLY A 184 14.25 17.86 5.84
C GLY A 184 14.70 16.63 6.62
N ASN A 185 15.06 15.54 5.93
CA ASN A 185 15.51 14.27 6.53
C ASN A 185 14.47 13.65 7.50
N ARG A 186 13.19 13.87 7.20
CA ARG A 186 12.02 13.43 7.99
C ARG A 186 11.42 12.15 7.42
N ASN A 187 10.78 11.34 8.27
CA ASN A 187 10.00 10.18 7.83
C ASN A 187 8.60 10.61 7.38
N ALA A 188 7.94 9.77 6.57
CA ALA A 188 6.57 9.93 6.13
C ALA A 188 5.58 9.19 7.06
N PHE A 189 4.48 9.88 7.38
CA PHE A 189 3.38 9.35 8.20
C PHE A 189 2.07 9.56 7.45
N TYR A 190 1.56 8.50 6.83
CA TYR A 190 0.30 8.50 6.11
C TYR A 190 -0.85 8.32 7.10
N VAL A 191 -1.76 9.29 7.21
CA VAL A 191 -2.88 9.20 8.17
C VAL A 191 -4.14 8.73 7.46
N PHE A 192 -4.47 7.45 7.62
CA PHE A 192 -5.66 6.85 7.02
C PHE A 192 -6.93 7.43 7.64
N GLN A 193 -7.95 7.73 6.84
CA GLN A 193 -9.19 8.39 7.27
C GLN A 193 -8.95 9.67 8.08
N SER A 194 -8.02 10.52 7.64
CA SER A 194 -7.71 11.79 8.29
C SER A 194 -8.93 12.71 8.39
N LEU A 195 -9.89 12.60 7.45
CA LEU A 195 -11.12 13.40 7.41
C LEU A 195 -12.10 13.13 8.56
N ASN A 196 -11.92 12.05 9.31
CA ASN A 196 -12.73 11.77 10.50
C ASN A 196 -12.39 12.72 11.67
N ILE A 197 -11.27 13.43 11.59
CA ILE A 197 -10.83 14.40 12.60
C ILE A 197 -10.90 15.80 11.96
N PRO A 198 -11.68 16.73 12.52
CA PRO A 198 -11.92 18.03 11.90
C PRO A 198 -10.76 19.02 12.08
N ASP A 199 -10.00 18.93 13.17
CA ASP A 199 -8.92 19.85 13.51
C ASP A 199 -7.61 19.08 13.71
N TRP A 200 -6.59 19.51 12.97
CA TRP A 200 -5.25 18.93 12.94
C TRP A 200 -4.18 19.87 13.50
N THR A 201 -4.54 20.95 14.20
CA THR A 201 -3.57 21.90 14.78
C THR A 201 -2.50 21.22 15.64
N ALA A 202 -2.86 20.15 16.36
CA ALA A 202 -1.92 19.44 17.24
C ALA A 202 -0.70 18.83 16.50
N ILE A 203 -0.82 18.45 15.22
CA ILE A 203 0.31 17.88 14.46
C ILE A 203 1.34 18.94 14.03
N GLU A 204 1.05 20.23 14.19
CA GLU A 204 2.03 21.28 13.93
C GLU A 204 3.26 21.16 14.84
N ALA A 205 3.04 20.69 16.08
CA ALA A 205 4.09 20.46 17.05
C ALA A 205 5.06 19.30 16.69
N VAL A 206 4.81 18.59 15.58
CA VAL A 206 5.69 17.53 15.07
C VAL A 206 6.09 17.72 13.59
N LYS A 207 5.78 18.88 13.00
CA LYS A 207 6.20 19.21 11.61
C LYS A 207 7.72 19.09 11.42
N SER A 208 8.54 19.38 12.42
CA SER A 208 10.00 19.20 12.33
C SER A 208 10.46 17.75 12.39
N LEU A 209 9.62 16.82 12.87
CA LEU A 209 9.96 15.41 13.09
C LEU A 209 9.51 14.51 11.93
N GLY A 210 8.40 14.86 11.27
CA GLY A 210 7.76 14.01 10.28
C GLY A 210 7.03 14.79 9.19
N ILE A 211 6.87 14.14 8.04
CA ILE A 211 6.00 14.57 6.95
C ILE A 211 4.68 13.82 7.15
N VAL A 212 3.72 14.46 7.80
CA VAL A 212 2.39 13.89 8.04
C VAL A 212 1.51 14.17 6.83
N LEU A 213 0.93 13.13 6.21
CA LEU A 213 0.11 13.24 5.01
C LEU A 213 -1.37 12.98 5.31
N THR A 214 -2.24 13.83 4.77
CA THR A 214 -3.70 13.68 4.83
C THR A 214 -4.24 12.88 3.65
N GLN A 215 -5.22 12.00 3.90
CA GLN A 215 -5.86 11.18 2.87
C GLN A 215 -7.01 11.93 2.20
N THR A 216 -6.71 12.76 1.19
CA THR A 216 -7.74 13.49 0.41
C THR A 216 -7.13 14.19 -0.80
N THR A 217 -7.98 14.58 -1.76
CA THR A 217 -7.66 15.54 -2.83
C THR A 217 -8.23 16.94 -2.55
N ASP A 218 -9.05 17.11 -1.50
CA ASP A 218 -9.56 18.40 -1.05
C ASP A 218 -8.45 19.21 -0.36
N THR A 219 -7.93 20.20 -1.07
CA THR A 219 -6.81 21.04 -0.63
C THR A 219 -7.16 21.91 0.58
N SER A 220 -8.45 22.14 0.86
CA SER A 220 -8.89 22.88 2.06
C SER A 220 -8.60 22.13 3.36
N LYS A 221 -8.33 20.82 3.28
CA LYS A 221 -8.06 19.94 4.43
C LYS A 221 -6.57 19.72 4.71
N ALA A 222 -5.68 20.47 4.04
CA ALA A 222 -4.24 20.27 4.09
C ALA A 222 -3.46 21.23 5.01
N ALA A 223 -4.11 22.24 5.61
CA ALA A 223 -3.45 23.38 6.28
C ALA A 223 -2.36 23.00 7.31
N HIS A 224 -2.56 21.93 8.09
CA HIS A 224 -1.62 21.49 9.12
C HIS A 224 -0.67 20.36 8.67
N PHE A 225 -0.89 19.80 7.48
CA PHE A 225 -0.17 18.64 7.00
C PHE A 225 1.12 19.02 6.25
N GLY A 226 2.03 18.06 6.11
CA GLY A 226 3.22 18.16 5.27
C GLY A 226 3.05 17.57 3.88
N GLY A 227 1.88 16.99 3.58
CA GLY A 227 1.58 16.36 2.31
C GLY A 227 0.17 15.82 2.20
N MET A 228 -0.17 15.29 1.03
CA MET A 228 -1.47 14.72 0.70
C MET A 228 -1.28 13.40 -0.07
N TYR A 229 -2.21 12.46 0.12
CA TYR A 229 -2.28 11.19 -0.61
C TYR A 229 -3.73 10.75 -0.79
N THR A 230 -3.99 9.73 -1.61
CA THR A 230 -5.38 9.29 -1.90
C THR A 230 -5.75 7.97 -1.25
N TYR A 231 -4.79 7.06 -1.05
CA TYR A 231 -4.96 5.62 -0.75
C TYR A 231 -5.76 4.83 -1.81
N ASP A 232 -6.90 5.37 -2.22
CA ASP A 232 -7.96 4.70 -2.96
C ASP A 232 -7.54 4.27 -4.38
N GLY A 233 -7.35 2.96 -4.57
CA GLY A 233 -7.08 2.34 -5.87
C GLY A 233 -8.29 2.30 -6.81
N ILE A 234 -9.52 2.36 -6.28
CA ILE A 234 -10.76 2.38 -7.05
C ILE A 234 -10.92 3.73 -7.73
N ALA A 235 -10.86 4.82 -6.94
CA ALA A 235 -10.96 6.17 -7.47
C ALA A 235 -9.86 6.45 -8.49
N ALA A 236 -8.63 5.99 -8.24
CA ALA A 236 -7.53 6.14 -9.18
C ALA A 236 -7.79 5.44 -10.52
N ALA A 237 -8.52 4.31 -10.55
CA ALA A 237 -8.86 3.61 -11.79
C ALA A 237 -9.79 4.41 -12.73
N SER A 238 -10.46 5.44 -12.21
CA SER A 238 -11.22 6.40 -13.01
C SER A 238 -10.36 7.49 -13.69
N LEU A 239 -9.04 7.46 -13.47
CA LEU A 239 -8.05 8.41 -14.00
C LEU A 239 -8.39 9.89 -13.66
N PRO A 240 -8.59 10.22 -12.37
CA PRO A 240 -8.99 11.55 -11.95
C PRO A 240 -7.91 12.59 -12.26
N ASN A 241 -8.32 13.83 -12.55
CA ASN A 241 -7.37 14.91 -12.79
C ASN A 241 -6.69 15.36 -11.48
N TRP A 242 -5.41 15.02 -11.32
CA TRP A 242 -4.60 15.39 -10.15
C TRP A 242 -3.80 16.69 -10.31
N SER A 243 -3.86 17.35 -11.47
CA SER A 243 -3.09 18.59 -11.70
C SER A 243 -3.41 19.71 -10.71
N GLY A 244 -4.65 19.79 -10.21
CA GLY A 244 -5.05 20.77 -9.20
C GLY A 244 -4.33 20.58 -7.86
N VAL A 245 -4.40 19.38 -7.31
CA VAL A 245 -3.76 19.03 -6.03
C VAL A 245 -2.23 19.05 -6.15
N ASP A 246 -1.68 18.66 -7.31
CA ASP A 246 -0.24 18.72 -7.58
C ASP A 246 0.28 20.16 -7.60
N ARG A 247 -0.40 21.10 -8.29
CA ARG A 247 -0.07 22.54 -8.21
C ARG A 247 -0.15 23.07 -6.80
N PHE A 248 -1.22 22.73 -6.08
CA PHE A 248 -1.41 23.18 -4.72
C PHE A 248 -0.27 22.71 -3.82
N CYS A 249 0.09 21.43 -3.89
CA CYS A 249 1.18 20.88 -3.08
C CYS A 249 2.51 21.57 -3.42
N THR A 250 2.82 21.69 -4.71
CA THR A 250 4.03 22.38 -5.19
C THR A 250 4.12 23.83 -4.68
N ALA A 251 3.03 24.60 -4.83
CA ALA A 251 2.98 26.01 -4.42
C ALA A 251 3.10 26.22 -2.91
N ASN A 252 2.78 25.20 -2.11
CA ASN A 252 2.79 25.27 -0.65
C ASN A 252 3.92 24.44 0.00
N GLY A 253 4.86 23.92 -0.80
CA GLY A 253 5.97 23.09 -0.30
C GLY A 253 5.51 21.79 0.37
N LEU A 254 4.34 21.27 -0.04
CA LEU A 254 3.78 20.01 0.45
C LEU A 254 4.18 18.86 -0.46
N VAL A 255 4.25 17.66 0.12
CA VAL A 255 4.46 16.43 -0.64
C VAL A 255 3.15 15.93 -1.25
N TRP A 256 3.14 15.69 -2.55
CA TRP A 256 2.06 14.96 -3.22
C TRP A 256 2.45 13.50 -3.48
N SER A 257 1.62 12.57 -3.01
CA SER A 257 1.82 11.12 -3.14
C SER A 257 0.52 10.44 -3.57
N PRO A 258 0.11 10.52 -4.86
CA PRO A 258 -1.07 9.81 -5.32
C PRO A 258 -0.92 8.31 -5.09
N SER A 259 -2.05 7.66 -4.78
CA SER A 259 -2.11 6.23 -4.52
C SER A 259 -2.96 5.50 -5.55
N PHE A 260 -2.51 4.31 -5.96
CA PHE A 260 -3.19 3.49 -6.96
C PHE A 260 -2.78 2.03 -6.85
N GLY A 261 -3.54 1.15 -7.50
CA GLY A 261 -3.37 -0.30 -7.40
C GLY A 261 -3.66 -1.05 -8.70
N PRO A 262 -3.39 -2.36 -8.74
CA PRO A 262 -3.64 -3.20 -9.90
C PRO A 262 -5.13 -3.50 -10.16
N GLY A 263 -5.98 -3.28 -9.15
CA GLY A 263 -7.41 -3.54 -9.16
C GLY A 263 -7.97 -3.56 -7.73
N TYR A 264 -9.24 -3.93 -7.59
CA TYR A 264 -9.94 -4.03 -6.32
C TYR A 264 -11.07 -5.05 -6.40
N ILE A 265 -11.17 -5.91 -5.39
CA ILE A 265 -12.31 -6.80 -5.16
C ILE A 265 -12.28 -7.28 -3.70
N ASP A 266 -13.36 -7.05 -2.96
CA ASP A 266 -13.46 -7.40 -1.54
C ASP A 266 -14.66 -8.28 -1.18
N ASP A 267 -15.40 -8.77 -2.19
CA ASP A 267 -16.65 -9.52 -2.06
C ASP A 267 -16.60 -10.64 -1.01
N ARG A 268 -15.46 -11.35 -0.89
CA ARG A 268 -15.33 -12.42 0.10
C ARG A 268 -14.94 -11.94 1.49
N ALA A 269 -14.16 -10.86 1.59
CA ALA A 269 -13.80 -10.30 2.88
C ALA A 269 -14.96 -9.53 3.52
N VAL A 270 -15.81 -8.92 2.68
CA VAL A 270 -16.97 -8.15 3.10
C VAL A 270 -18.20 -8.59 2.29
N PRO A 271 -18.78 -9.77 2.58
CA PRO A 271 -19.97 -10.24 1.86
C PRO A 271 -21.12 -9.24 1.92
N GLY A 272 -21.64 -8.88 0.75
CA GLY A 272 -22.72 -7.91 0.60
C GLY A 272 -22.26 -6.45 0.55
N ASN A 273 -20.95 -6.18 0.46
CA ASN A 273 -20.48 -4.84 0.16
C ASN A 273 -20.91 -4.40 -1.25
N THR A 274 -21.12 -3.10 -1.42
CA THR A 274 -21.50 -2.46 -2.70
C THR A 274 -20.37 -1.64 -3.30
N THR A 275 -19.16 -1.74 -2.73
CA THR A 275 -17.98 -1.05 -3.26
C THR A 275 -17.70 -1.55 -4.68
N PRO A 276 -17.48 -0.66 -5.67
CA PRO A 276 -17.25 -1.09 -7.04
C PRO A 276 -16.00 -1.96 -7.18
N THR A 277 -16.15 -3.12 -7.83
CA THR A 277 -15.02 -3.93 -8.27
C THR A 277 -14.27 -3.22 -9.40
N VAL A 278 -12.93 -3.22 -9.31
CA VAL A 278 -12.05 -2.81 -10.40
C VAL A 278 -11.26 -4.02 -10.87
N GLY A 279 -11.67 -4.58 -12.00
CA GLY A 279 -10.98 -5.71 -12.61
C GLY A 279 -9.55 -5.35 -13.02
N ARG A 280 -8.62 -6.29 -12.89
CA ARG A 280 -7.22 -6.06 -13.25
C ARG A 280 -6.97 -6.05 -14.77
N ALA A 281 -7.92 -6.54 -15.57
CA ALA A 281 -7.91 -6.59 -17.03
C ALA A 281 -6.57 -7.09 -17.62
N ASN A 282 -6.07 -8.22 -17.10
CA ASN A 282 -4.78 -8.81 -17.46
C ASN A 282 -3.59 -7.83 -17.37
N GLY A 283 -3.67 -6.85 -16.47
CA GLY A 283 -2.64 -5.85 -16.24
C GLY A 283 -2.89 -4.48 -16.87
N THR A 284 -3.85 -4.38 -17.81
CA THR A 284 -4.15 -3.12 -18.51
C THR A 284 -4.62 -2.03 -17.55
N THR A 285 -5.38 -2.39 -16.51
CA THR A 285 -5.82 -1.43 -15.50
C THR A 285 -4.63 -0.78 -14.82
N TYR A 286 -3.70 -1.59 -14.28
CA TYR A 286 -2.53 -1.10 -13.56
C TYR A 286 -1.66 -0.20 -14.44
N ASP A 287 -1.47 -0.58 -15.71
CA ASP A 287 -0.69 0.19 -16.68
C ASP A 287 -1.30 1.55 -16.96
N ARG A 288 -2.63 1.61 -17.11
CA ARG A 288 -3.34 2.88 -17.33
C ARG A 288 -3.17 3.83 -16.14
N VAL A 289 -3.31 3.33 -14.91
CA VAL A 289 -3.19 4.20 -13.73
C VAL A 289 -1.74 4.64 -13.52
N TRP A 290 -0.75 3.78 -13.76
CA TRP A 290 0.66 4.17 -13.76
C TRP A 290 0.95 5.25 -14.80
N GLN A 291 0.58 5.01 -16.06
CA GLN A 291 0.79 5.97 -17.15
C GLN A 291 0.14 7.32 -16.82
N HIS A 292 -1.11 7.30 -16.35
CA HIS A 292 -1.83 8.49 -15.92
C HIS A 292 -1.12 9.20 -14.77
N THR A 293 -0.62 8.48 -13.77
CA THR A 293 0.13 9.07 -12.65
C THR A 293 1.36 9.83 -13.12
N LEU A 294 2.09 9.29 -14.11
CA LEU A 294 3.30 9.94 -14.63
C LEU A 294 2.97 11.22 -15.42
N THR A 295 1.80 11.29 -16.07
CA THR A 295 1.45 12.39 -16.99
C THR A 295 0.44 13.38 -16.43
N SER A 296 -0.30 13.04 -15.37
CA SER A 296 -1.38 13.86 -14.82
C SER A 296 -0.92 15.01 -13.92
N GLY A 297 0.38 15.08 -13.62
CA GLY A 297 0.98 16.20 -12.90
C GLY A 297 0.83 17.50 -13.68
N ALA A 298 0.73 18.62 -12.95
CA ALA A 298 0.45 19.93 -13.52
C ALA A 298 1.54 20.46 -14.45
N THR A 299 2.76 19.95 -14.30
CA THR A 299 3.92 20.30 -15.11
C THR A 299 4.26 19.24 -16.15
N GLY A 300 3.41 18.21 -16.32
CA GLY A 300 3.73 17.02 -17.11
C GLY A 300 4.91 16.22 -16.54
N ARG A 301 5.22 16.41 -15.25
CA ARG A 301 6.26 15.69 -14.51
C ARG A 301 5.65 14.70 -13.54
N PRO A 302 6.38 13.64 -13.18
CA PRO A 302 5.93 12.72 -12.13
C PRO A 302 5.76 13.43 -10.77
N PRO A 303 4.81 12.98 -9.93
CA PRO A 303 4.59 13.53 -8.60
C PRO A 303 5.79 13.29 -7.67
N THR A 304 5.87 14.08 -6.59
CA THR A 304 6.96 14.03 -5.60
C THR A 304 7.25 12.62 -5.14
N TRP A 305 6.21 11.89 -4.72
CA TRP A 305 6.23 10.45 -4.50
C TRP A 305 5.08 9.78 -5.24
N VAL A 306 5.12 8.46 -5.33
CA VAL A 306 3.94 7.64 -5.66
C VAL A 306 3.75 6.60 -4.57
N SER A 307 2.50 6.15 -4.37
CA SER A 307 2.18 5.12 -3.39
C SER A 307 1.35 4.00 -4.00
N ILE A 308 1.78 2.75 -3.79
CA ILE A 308 1.10 1.58 -4.35
C ILE A 308 0.18 0.99 -3.28
N THR A 309 -1.11 0.92 -3.60
CA THR A 309 -2.16 0.24 -2.83
C THR A 309 -2.48 -1.08 -3.54
N SER A 310 -1.85 -2.20 -3.18
CA SER A 310 -0.99 -2.42 -2.02
C SER A 310 0.07 -3.50 -2.29
N PHE A 311 0.99 -3.72 -1.35
CA PHE A 311 1.77 -4.96 -1.37
C PHE A 311 0.86 -6.15 -1.11
N ASN A 312 0.18 -6.20 0.04
CA ASN A 312 -0.51 -7.39 0.54
C ASN A 312 -1.85 -7.15 1.25
N GLU A 313 -2.65 -6.16 0.84
CA GLU A 313 -4.04 -6.05 1.32
C GLU A 313 -4.91 -7.10 0.61
N TRP A 314 -4.80 -8.35 1.05
CA TRP A 314 -5.49 -9.48 0.41
C TRP A 314 -7.02 -9.36 0.51
N HIS A 315 -7.54 -8.73 1.55
CA HIS A 315 -8.98 -8.58 1.77
C HIS A 315 -9.64 -7.74 0.68
N GLU A 316 -8.92 -6.75 0.14
CA GLU A 316 -9.41 -5.82 -0.87
C GLU A 316 -9.00 -6.20 -2.29
N GLY A 317 -8.28 -7.33 -2.46
CA GLY A 317 -7.84 -7.79 -3.77
C GLY A 317 -6.92 -6.78 -4.49
N SER A 318 -6.27 -5.87 -3.75
CA SER A 318 -5.42 -4.80 -4.29
C SER A 318 -3.92 -5.14 -4.27
N GLN A 319 -3.57 -6.32 -3.77
CA GLN A 319 -2.19 -6.76 -3.58
C GLN A 319 -1.42 -6.92 -4.91
N ILE A 320 -0.14 -6.54 -4.93
CA ILE A 320 0.84 -6.96 -5.96
C ILE A 320 1.67 -8.16 -5.51
N GLU A 321 1.59 -8.55 -4.23
CA GLU A 321 2.18 -9.77 -3.71
C GLU A 321 1.76 -10.97 -4.58
N PRO A 322 2.69 -11.87 -4.92
CA PRO A 322 2.37 -13.02 -5.76
C PRO A 322 1.19 -13.85 -5.27
N ALA A 323 0.20 -14.03 -6.14
CA ALA A 323 -0.92 -14.94 -5.95
C ALA A 323 -0.61 -16.31 -6.55
N SER A 324 -1.03 -17.38 -5.88
CA SER A 324 -0.86 -18.75 -6.36
C SER A 324 -1.59 -18.97 -7.68
N ALA A 325 -0.92 -19.59 -8.64
CA ALA A 325 -1.52 -20.04 -9.89
C ALA A 325 -2.30 -21.36 -9.73
N THR A 326 -2.14 -22.05 -8.59
CA THR A 326 -2.79 -23.32 -8.25
C THR A 326 -3.39 -23.26 -6.85
N PRO A 327 -4.36 -22.35 -6.62
CA PRO A 327 -4.94 -22.16 -5.30
C PRO A 327 -5.77 -23.39 -4.86
N PRO A 328 -6.05 -23.55 -3.56
CA PRO A 328 -6.96 -24.59 -3.08
C PRO A 328 -8.32 -24.52 -3.78
N SER A 329 -8.86 -25.67 -4.19
CA SER A 329 -10.11 -25.75 -4.96
C SER A 329 -11.38 -25.58 -4.12
N VAL A 330 -11.26 -25.40 -2.81
CA VAL A 330 -12.40 -25.25 -1.89
C VAL A 330 -13.18 -23.95 -2.12
N LEU A 331 -12.58 -22.95 -2.78
CA LEU A 331 -13.21 -21.69 -3.19
C LEU A 331 -12.74 -21.30 -4.60
N PRO A 332 -13.54 -20.52 -5.34
CA PRO A 332 -13.15 -20.00 -6.66
C PRO A 332 -12.21 -18.80 -6.51
N TYR A 333 -10.94 -19.04 -6.18
CA TYR A 333 -9.94 -17.97 -6.13
C TYR A 333 -9.59 -17.47 -7.53
N GLN A 334 -9.44 -16.16 -7.66
CA GLN A 334 -8.82 -15.54 -8.82
C GLN A 334 -7.30 -15.80 -8.79
N THR A 335 -6.70 -15.82 -9.98
CA THR A 335 -5.26 -15.98 -10.18
C THR A 335 -4.76 -14.87 -11.08
N TYR A 336 -3.44 -14.78 -11.26
CA TYR A 336 -2.85 -13.84 -12.21
C TYR A 336 -2.70 -14.42 -13.62
N ASN A 337 -3.25 -15.61 -13.90
CA ASN A 337 -3.23 -16.20 -15.23
C ASN A 337 -3.80 -15.23 -16.29
N GLY A 338 -3.05 -15.03 -17.36
CA GLY A 338 -3.36 -14.07 -18.43
C GLY A 338 -2.71 -12.70 -18.23
N ALA A 339 -2.30 -12.33 -17.01
CA ALA A 339 -1.69 -11.03 -16.74
C ALA A 339 -0.40 -10.85 -17.56
N TYR A 340 -0.36 -9.81 -18.38
CA TYR A 340 0.74 -9.53 -19.32
C TYR A 340 1.13 -10.74 -20.18
N GLY A 341 0.16 -11.58 -20.55
CA GLY A 341 0.36 -12.78 -21.38
C GLY A 341 1.01 -13.96 -20.66
N LYS A 342 1.18 -13.91 -19.33
CA LYS A 342 1.80 -14.97 -18.53
C LYS A 342 0.78 -15.99 -18.04
N THR A 343 1.23 -17.23 -17.81
CA THR A 343 0.40 -18.33 -17.27
C THR A 343 1.18 -19.15 -16.25
N GLY A 344 0.45 -19.92 -15.43
CA GLY A 344 1.02 -20.80 -14.41
C GLY A 344 1.92 -20.06 -13.43
N ALA A 345 3.00 -20.71 -13.00
CA ALA A 345 3.96 -20.15 -12.05
C ALA A 345 4.57 -18.81 -12.51
N ALA A 346 4.69 -18.57 -13.82
CA ALA A 346 5.22 -17.32 -14.36
C ALA A 346 4.25 -16.14 -14.17
N ALA A 347 2.96 -16.40 -14.04
CA ALA A 347 1.95 -15.37 -13.81
C ALA A 347 1.95 -14.86 -12.35
N GLU A 348 2.40 -15.69 -11.40
CA GLU A 348 2.33 -15.37 -9.97
C GLU A 348 3.11 -14.08 -9.65
N THR A 349 4.21 -13.79 -10.33
CA THR A 349 5.03 -12.58 -10.12
C THR A 349 4.72 -11.44 -11.08
N ALA A 350 3.68 -11.54 -11.91
CA ALA A 350 3.41 -10.61 -13.00
C ALA A 350 3.31 -9.13 -12.55
N TYR A 351 2.67 -8.86 -11.41
CA TYR A 351 2.55 -7.49 -10.88
C TYR A 351 3.82 -6.97 -10.19
N ILE A 352 4.69 -7.85 -9.69
CA ILE A 352 6.03 -7.47 -9.19
C ILE A 352 6.88 -6.98 -10.36
N GLU A 353 6.95 -7.79 -11.43
CA GLU A 353 7.71 -7.46 -12.64
C GLU A 353 7.17 -6.19 -13.32
N ARG A 354 5.85 -6.03 -13.39
CA ARG A 354 5.28 -4.82 -13.98
C ARG A 354 5.52 -3.58 -13.13
N THR A 355 5.49 -3.71 -11.80
CA THR A 355 5.84 -2.60 -10.91
C THR A 355 7.29 -2.18 -11.15
N GLN A 356 8.23 -3.12 -11.28
CA GLN A 356 9.62 -2.80 -11.61
C GLN A 356 9.74 -1.98 -12.90
N TYR A 357 9.05 -2.40 -13.97
CA TYR A 357 9.01 -1.66 -15.23
C TYR A 357 8.57 -0.20 -15.01
N TRP A 358 7.46 0.01 -14.29
CA TRP A 358 6.92 1.35 -14.07
C TRP A 358 7.77 2.20 -13.12
N VAL A 359 8.41 1.60 -12.13
CA VAL A 359 9.38 2.28 -11.27
C VAL A 359 10.55 2.81 -12.10
N GLN A 360 11.04 2.05 -13.07
CA GLN A 360 12.09 2.52 -13.99
C GLN A 360 11.63 3.71 -14.83
N GLN A 361 10.39 3.67 -15.35
CA GLN A 361 9.82 4.80 -16.09
C GLN A 361 9.66 6.05 -15.21
N TYR A 362 9.17 5.86 -13.98
CA TYR A 362 9.03 6.92 -13.00
C TYR A 362 10.38 7.59 -12.71
N VAL A 363 11.41 6.80 -12.38
CA VAL A 363 12.76 7.31 -12.08
C VAL A 363 13.36 8.02 -13.28
N ALA A 364 13.23 7.47 -14.48
CA ALA A 364 13.79 8.07 -15.70
C ALA A 364 13.17 9.43 -16.07
N GLN A 365 11.92 9.67 -15.65
CA GLN A 365 11.20 10.93 -15.90
C GLN A 365 11.36 11.96 -14.77
N ARG A 366 12.02 11.60 -13.66
CA ARG A 366 12.29 12.55 -12.59
C ARG A 366 13.51 13.43 -12.93
N PRO A 367 13.46 14.73 -12.59
CA PRO A 367 14.64 15.57 -12.67
C PRO A 367 15.73 15.04 -11.72
N ALA A 368 16.99 15.16 -12.15
CA ALA A 368 18.18 14.78 -11.40
C ALA A 368 18.34 15.59 -10.11
#